data_AF-A0A4Q4WRI9-F1
#
_entry.id   AF-A0A4Q4WRI9-F1
#
_cell.length_a   1.000
_cell.length_b   1.000
_cell.length_c   1.000
_cell.angle_alpha   90.00
_cell.angle_beta   90.00
_cell.angle_gamma   90.00
#
_symmetry.space_group_name_H-M   'P 1'
#
loop_
_entity.id
_entity.type
_entity.pdbx_description
1 polymer ?
#
loop_
_entity_poly.entity_id
_entity_poly.type
_entity_poly.pdbx_seq_one_letter_code
_entity_poly.pdbx_strand_id
1 'polypeptide(L)'
;MTELNAHLKLLFARAAQLFDRDTALPVRHDTPETIYDELLSRTREGDPRLVVTFPVELPANTSPEEVTQWLSVSGYTRVQAERVVESSTGKRKLLDVVADRFRLQGTERARALEAIESSLKRGGGRVSVYVLPADEGAEPTIWRFSTGLHCPESDLRYADPQPALFSFNSAYGACDTCRGFGRVIGVDLGLVIPDERKTLRDGAIKPMQTPAWKECQDDLMRYAAAADIPRGTPWAEMTEAQRNWVINGDPAFKRGGWNKQCTAATRPAKPAAAPA
;
A
#
# COMPACT_ATOMS: atom_id res chain seq x y z
N MET A 1 -15.18 -31.13 -5.74
CA MET A 1 -14.98 -29.79 -5.13
C MET A 1 -14.80 -28.77 -6.23
N THR A 2 -15.71 -27.84 -6.45
CA THR A 2 -17.06 -27.99 -7.04
C THR A 2 -17.25 -26.67 -7.79
N GLU A 3 -18.02 -26.67 -8.87
CA GLU A 3 -18.21 -25.49 -9.74
C GLU A 3 -18.66 -24.21 -9.00
N LEU A 4 -19.08 -24.33 -7.74
CA LEU A 4 -19.35 -23.23 -6.82
C LEU A 4 -18.26 -22.15 -6.85
N ASN A 5 -16.97 -22.50 -6.84
CA ASN A 5 -15.91 -21.49 -6.87
C ASN A 5 -15.90 -20.70 -8.20
N ALA A 6 -16.23 -21.36 -9.33
CA ALA A 6 -16.36 -20.67 -10.61
C ALA A 6 -17.55 -19.69 -10.60
N HIS A 7 -18.68 -20.10 -10.00
CA HIS A 7 -19.85 -19.25 -9.84
C HIS A 7 -19.59 -18.07 -8.91
N LEU A 8 -18.88 -18.28 -7.80
CA LEU A 8 -18.49 -17.20 -6.88
C LEU A 8 -17.60 -16.17 -7.58
N LYS A 9 -16.60 -16.60 -8.36
CA LYS A 9 -15.76 -15.67 -9.14
C LYS A 9 -16.57 -14.81 -10.10
N LEU A 10 -17.57 -15.41 -10.76
CA LEU A 10 -18.47 -14.67 -11.65
C LEU A 10 -19.35 -13.69 -10.85
N LEU A 11 -19.90 -14.13 -9.72
CA LEU A 11 -20.73 -13.31 -8.84
C LEU A 11 -19.96 -12.07 -8.35
N PHE A 12 -18.76 -12.27 -7.80
CA PHE A 12 -17.92 -11.16 -7.34
C PHE A 12 -17.51 -10.24 -8.47
N ALA A 13 -17.20 -10.77 -9.66
CA ALA A 13 -16.86 -9.95 -10.81
C ALA A 13 -18.02 -9.07 -11.31
N ARG A 14 -19.28 -9.45 -11.05
CA ARG A 14 -20.46 -8.77 -11.59
C ARG A 14 -21.22 -7.92 -10.57
N ALA A 15 -21.22 -8.32 -9.31
CA ALA A 15 -22.10 -7.74 -8.28
C ALA A 15 -21.35 -7.20 -7.06
N ALA A 16 -20.03 -7.39 -6.97
CA ALA A 16 -19.28 -6.83 -5.84
C ALA A 16 -19.18 -5.31 -5.96
N GLN A 17 -19.23 -4.65 -4.81
CA GLN A 17 -18.88 -3.25 -4.67
C GLN A 17 -17.39 -3.15 -4.34
N LEU A 18 -16.68 -2.30 -5.06
CA LEU A 18 -15.27 -2.05 -4.81
C LEU A 18 -15.12 -1.06 -3.66
N PHE A 19 -14.24 -1.40 -2.72
CA PHE A 19 -13.84 -0.52 -1.62
C PHE A 19 -12.34 -0.30 -1.69
N ASP A 20 -11.93 0.91 -1.33
CA ASP A 20 -10.54 1.29 -1.31
C ASP A 20 -9.80 0.60 -0.16
N ARG A 21 -8.58 0.10 -0.40
CA ARG A 21 -7.81 -0.64 0.60
C ARG A 21 -7.26 0.22 1.74
N ASP A 22 -7.10 1.53 1.54
CA ASP A 22 -6.48 2.41 2.53
C ASP A 22 -7.55 3.17 3.33
N THR A 23 -8.59 3.65 2.64
CA THR A 23 -9.66 4.49 3.21
C THR A 23 -10.95 3.73 3.52
N ALA A 24 -11.11 2.51 2.99
CA ALA A 24 -12.36 1.73 3.06
C ALA A 24 -13.60 2.46 2.49
N LEU A 25 -13.42 3.52 1.71
CA LEU A 25 -14.50 4.22 1.02
C LEU A 25 -14.91 3.48 -0.26
N PRO A 26 -16.18 3.57 -0.69
CA PRO A 26 -16.63 2.95 -1.92
C PRO A 26 -15.97 3.62 -3.13
N VAL A 27 -15.34 2.82 -3.98
CA VAL A 27 -14.77 3.29 -5.25
C VAL A 27 -15.85 3.20 -6.32
N ARG A 28 -16.26 4.35 -6.84
CA ARG A 28 -17.36 4.47 -7.79
C ARG A 28 -16.90 5.20 -9.04
N HIS A 29 -17.56 4.87 -10.15
CA HIS A 29 -17.37 5.62 -11.38
C HIS A 29 -18.25 6.86 -11.34
N ASP A 30 -17.67 8.01 -10.98
CA ASP A 30 -18.40 9.27 -11.03
C ASP A 30 -18.55 9.76 -12.47
N THR A 31 -19.76 10.17 -12.86
CA THR A 31 -20.04 10.90 -14.10
C THR A 31 -20.30 12.38 -13.78
N PRO A 32 -20.22 13.28 -14.76
CA PRO A 32 -20.54 14.70 -14.53
C PRO A 32 -21.91 14.89 -13.86
N GLU A 33 -22.90 14.09 -14.25
CA GLU A 33 -24.26 14.11 -13.69
C GLU A 33 -24.29 13.62 -12.24
N THR A 34 -23.62 12.51 -11.92
CA THR A 34 -23.61 12.02 -10.52
C THR A 34 -22.89 12.97 -9.59
N ILE A 35 -21.81 13.61 -10.06
CA ILE A 35 -21.11 14.66 -9.30
C ILE A 35 -22.03 15.85 -9.10
N TYR A 36 -22.71 16.32 -10.15
CA TYR A 36 -23.66 17.43 -10.04
C TYR A 36 -24.77 17.13 -9.04
N ASP A 37 -25.39 15.95 -9.10
CA ASP A 37 -26.47 15.55 -8.21
C ASP A 37 -25.99 15.44 -6.74
N GLU A 38 -24.78 14.92 -6.52
CA GLU A 38 -24.15 14.85 -5.20
C GLU A 38 -23.84 16.24 -4.65
N LEU A 39 -23.27 17.13 -5.46
CA LEU A 39 -23.03 18.53 -5.08
C LEU A 39 -24.35 19.25 -4.76
N LEU A 40 -25.40 19.00 -5.53
CA LEU A 40 -26.72 19.57 -5.31
C LEU A 40 -27.33 19.07 -4.01
N SER A 41 -27.16 17.79 -3.69
CA SER A 41 -27.58 17.19 -2.42
C SER A 41 -26.85 17.81 -1.23
N ARG A 42 -25.52 17.94 -1.30
CA ARG A 42 -24.67 18.47 -0.22
C ARG A 42 -24.88 19.97 0.05
N THR A 43 -25.32 20.72 -0.96
CA THR A 43 -25.52 22.19 -0.85
C THR A 43 -26.99 22.58 -0.67
N ARG A 44 -27.87 21.64 -0.29
CA ARG A 44 -29.29 21.98 -0.03
C ARG A 44 -29.48 22.87 1.18
N GLU A 45 -28.70 22.63 2.25
CA GLU A 45 -28.89 23.29 3.54
C GLU A 45 -28.14 24.63 3.64
N GLY A 46 -27.02 24.74 2.94
CA GLY A 46 -26.29 25.98 2.76
C GLY A 46 -25.81 26.05 1.31
N ASP A 47 -25.87 27.22 0.70
CA ASP A 47 -25.38 27.48 -0.67
C ASP A 47 -23.99 28.14 -0.61
N PRO A 48 -22.94 27.42 -0.15
CA PRO A 48 -21.60 27.96 -0.06
C PRO A 48 -21.04 28.21 -1.45
N ARG A 49 -20.00 29.03 -1.51
CA ARG A 49 -19.29 29.25 -2.75
C ARG A 49 -18.41 28.03 -3.06
N LEU A 50 -18.70 27.36 -4.17
CA LEU A 50 -17.92 26.25 -4.66
C LEU A 50 -16.86 26.76 -5.65
N VAL A 51 -15.65 26.21 -5.55
CA VAL A 51 -14.59 26.40 -6.54
C VAL A 51 -14.26 25.04 -7.12
N VAL A 52 -14.61 24.84 -8.39
CA VAL A 52 -14.33 23.60 -9.12
C VAL A 52 -12.92 23.71 -9.67
N THR A 53 -12.09 22.72 -9.34
CA THR A 53 -10.67 22.69 -9.70
C THR A 53 -10.29 21.34 -10.30
N PHE A 54 -9.25 21.35 -11.14
CA PHE A 54 -8.64 20.12 -11.66
C PHE A 54 -7.15 20.08 -11.31
N PRO A 55 -6.61 18.89 -11.00
CA PRO A 55 -5.21 18.74 -10.66
C PRO A 55 -4.32 18.82 -11.91
N VAL A 56 -3.17 19.47 -11.77
CA VAL A 56 -2.11 19.55 -12.77
C VAL A 56 -0.78 19.20 -12.11
N GLU A 57 -0.11 18.19 -12.67
CA GLU A 57 1.22 17.80 -12.22
C GLU A 57 2.30 18.51 -13.04
N LEU A 58 3.22 19.17 -12.34
CA LEU A 58 4.42 19.78 -12.89
C LEU A 58 5.68 19.21 -12.20
N PRO A 59 6.84 19.27 -12.85
CA PRO A 59 8.12 18.97 -12.20
C PRO A 59 8.31 19.79 -10.90
N ALA A 60 8.90 19.19 -9.87
CA ALA A 60 9.10 19.91 -8.59
C ALA A 60 10.03 21.14 -8.69
N ASN A 61 10.89 21.20 -9.70
CA ASN A 61 11.80 22.30 -9.96
C ASN A 61 11.17 23.46 -10.77
N THR A 62 9.89 23.38 -11.13
CA THR A 62 9.22 24.44 -11.89
C THR A 62 9.08 25.72 -11.07
N SER A 63 9.57 26.83 -11.62
CA SER A 63 9.56 28.13 -10.95
C SER A 63 8.15 28.76 -10.95
N PRO A 64 7.86 29.71 -10.04
CA PRO A 64 6.57 30.42 -10.04
C PRO A 64 6.26 31.16 -11.35
N GLU A 65 7.29 31.65 -12.04
CA GLU A 65 7.17 32.34 -13.33
C GLU A 65 6.76 31.36 -14.43
N GLU A 66 7.35 30.16 -14.45
CA GLU A 66 7.00 29.09 -15.41
C GLU A 66 5.55 28.60 -15.20
N VAL A 67 5.12 28.47 -13.93
CA VAL A 67 3.71 28.14 -13.61
C VAL A 67 2.77 29.23 -14.13
N THR A 68 3.11 30.50 -13.91
CA THR A 68 2.28 31.64 -14.35
C THR A 68 2.21 31.73 -15.88
N GLN A 69 3.32 31.50 -16.56
CA GLN A 69 3.38 31.41 -18.01
C GLN A 69 2.53 30.25 -18.54
N TRP A 70 2.62 29.08 -17.91
CA TRP A 70 1.82 27.91 -18.27
C TRP A 70 0.31 28.17 -18.09
N LEU A 71 -0.09 28.79 -16.99
CA LEU A 71 -1.48 29.19 -16.74
C LEU A 71 -1.98 30.14 -17.83
N SER A 72 -1.21 31.18 -18.15
CA SER A 72 -1.55 32.17 -19.17
C SER A 72 -1.75 31.52 -20.55
N VAL A 73 -0.82 30.66 -20.98
CA VAL A 73 -0.92 29.92 -22.25
C VAL A 73 -2.12 28.96 -22.26
N SER A 74 -2.44 28.36 -21.12
CA SER A 74 -3.54 27.41 -20.98
C SER A 74 -4.91 28.08 -20.80
N GLY A 75 -4.96 29.42 -20.75
CA GLY A 75 -6.18 30.21 -20.58
C GLY A 75 -6.72 30.26 -19.15
N TYR A 76 -5.87 29.95 -18.16
CA TYR A 76 -6.22 29.99 -16.75
C TYR A 76 -5.53 31.13 -16.03
N THR A 77 -6.18 31.63 -14.98
CA THR A 77 -5.68 32.79 -14.22
C THR A 77 -5.42 32.48 -12.76
N ARG A 78 -5.91 31.34 -12.23
CA ARG A 78 -5.88 31.10 -10.79
C ARG A 78 -5.61 29.64 -10.43
N VAL A 79 -4.75 29.48 -9.44
CA VAL A 79 -4.50 28.24 -8.70
C VAL A 79 -5.14 28.39 -7.33
N GLN A 80 -5.89 27.38 -6.90
CA GLN A 80 -6.55 27.35 -5.60
C GLN A 80 -5.62 26.85 -4.50
N ALA A 81 -4.82 25.81 -4.81
CA ALA A 81 -3.87 25.22 -3.87
C ALA A 81 -2.67 24.62 -4.62
N GLU A 82 -1.51 24.59 -3.97
CA GLU A 82 -0.29 23.93 -4.42
C GLU A 82 0.17 22.95 -3.34
N ARG A 83 0.50 21.72 -3.73
CA ARG A 83 1.10 20.71 -2.85
C ARG A 83 2.21 19.95 -3.56
N VAL A 84 3.19 19.47 -2.81
CA VAL A 84 4.24 18.58 -3.34
C VAL A 84 3.87 17.14 -3.01
N VAL A 85 3.79 16.30 -4.03
CA VAL A 85 3.47 14.87 -3.91
C VAL A 85 4.67 14.03 -4.35
N GLU A 86 4.89 12.90 -3.67
CA GLU A 86 5.86 11.91 -4.10
C GLU A 86 5.21 10.99 -5.12
N SER A 87 5.70 11.05 -6.37
CA SER A 87 5.27 10.17 -7.45
C SER A 87 6.34 9.10 -7.72
N SER A 88 6.00 8.07 -8.48
CA SER A 88 6.91 7.00 -8.89
C SER A 88 8.15 7.49 -9.64
N THR A 89 8.08 8.69 -10.24
CA THR A 89 9.21 9.33 -10.94
C THR A 89 9.90 10.43 -10.12
N GLY A 90 9.65 10.51 -8.81
CA GLY A 90 10.21 11.54 -7.91
C GLY A 90 9.18 12.57 -7.44
N LYS A 91 9.66 13.62 -6.77
CA LYS A 91 8.82 14.71 -6.25
C LYS A 91 8.21 15.50 -7.39
N ARG A 92 6.88 15.67 -7.38
CA ARG A 92 6.14 16.51 -8.33
C ARG A 92 5.34 17.56 -7.59
N LYS A 93 5.15 18.69 -8.26
CA LYS A 93 4.28 19.78 -7.79
C LYS A 93 2.89 19.56 -8.37
N LEU A 94 1.89 19.49 -7.51
CA LEU A 94 0.49 19.28 -7.85
C LEU A 94 -0.28 20.58 -7.59
N LEU A 95 -0.81 21.16 -8.65
CA LEU A 95 -1.56 22.41 -8.64
C LEU A 95 -3.04 22.13 -8.86
N ASP A 96 -3.90 22.64 -7.99
CA ASP A 96 -5.35 22.62 -8.23
C ASP A 96 -5.73 23.92 -8.94
N VAL A 97 -5.92 23.83 -10.26
CA VAL A 97 -6.23 24.97 -11.12
C VAL A 97 -7.72 25.21 -11.14
N VAL A 98 -8.14 26.47 -11.00
CA VAL A 98 -9.57 26.84 -10.96
C VAL A 98 -10.17 26.76 -12.36
N ALA A 99 -11.21 25.95 -12.52
CA ALA A 99 -12.01 25.89 -13.75
C ALA A 99 -13.17 26.88 -13.71
N ASP A 100 -14.00 26.83 -12.66
CA ASP A 100 -15.10 27.77 -12.45
C ASP A 100 -15.38 27.94 -10.95
N ARG A 101 -16.09 29.01 -10.60
CA ARG A 101 -16.51 29.33 -9.24
C ARG A 101 -17.96 29.80 -9.25
N PHE A 102 -18.81 29.17 -8.45
CA PHE A 102 -20.23 29.49 -8.44
C PHE A 102 -20.91 29.04 -7.14
N ARG A 103 -22.14 29.50 -6.95
CA ARG A 103 -23.05 29.05 -5.90
C ARG A 103 -24.07 28.12 -6.54
N LEU A 104 -24.08 26.85 -6.14
CA LEU A 104 -24.72 25.81 -6.95
C LEU A 104 -26.24 26.00 -7.05
N GLN A 105 -26.91 26.47 -5.98
CA GLN A 105 -28.37 26.62 -5.98
C GLN A 105 -28.86 27.71 -6.95
N GLY A 106 -28.03 28.74 -7.20
CA GLY A 106 -28.34 29.83 -8.12
C GLY A 106 -27.73 29.70 -9.51
N THR A 107 -27.03 28.59 -9.79
CA THR A 107 -26.28 28.41 -11.05
C THR A 107 -27.08 27.59 -12.05
N GLU A 108 -27.01 27.96 -13.33
CA GLU A 108 -27.61 27.16 -14.39
C GLU A 108 -26.94 25.78 -14.47
N ARG A 109 -27.76 24.72 -14.51
CA ARG A 109 -27.29 23.34 -14.60
C ARG A 109 -26.27 23.12 -15.72
N ALA A 110 -26.50 23.72 -16.89
CA ALA A 110 -25.61 23.61 -18.05
C ALA A 110 -24.19 24.11 -17.74
N ARG A 111 -24.07 25.28 -17.09
CA ARG A 111 -22.77 25.84 -16.69
C ARG A 111 -22.04 24.97 -15.67
N ALA A 112 -22.76 24.47 -14.67
CA ALA A 112 -22.17 23.62 -13.64
C ALA A 112 -21.63 22.31 -14.24
N LEU A 113 -22.41 21.67 -15.12
CA LEU A 113 -21.98 20.46 -15.82
C LEU A 113 -20.80 20.71 -16.74
N GLU A 114 -20.80 21.79 -17.52
CA GLU A 114 -19.69 22.15 -18.40
C GLU A 114 -18.38 22.34 -17.61
N ALA A 115 -18.46 23.00 -16.44
CA ALA A 115 -17.31 23.18 -15.55
C ALA A 115 -16.79 21.84 -15.01
N ILE A 116 -17.67 20.92 -14.61
CA ILE A 116 -17.32 19.58 -14.10
C ILE A 116 -16.71 18.74 -15.23
N GLU A 117 -17.33 18.70 -16.40
CA GLU A 117 -16.86 17.97 -17.59
C GLU A 117 -15.47 18.46 -18.03
N SER A 118 -15.30 19.77 -18.15
CA SER A 118 -14.02 20.38 -18.51
C SER A 118 -12.94 20.05 -17.47
N SER A 119 -13.28 20.08 -16.19
CA SER A 119 -12.35 19.74 -15.10
C SER A 119 -11.94 18.27 -15.14
N LEU A 120 -12.89 17.35 -15.28
CA LEU A 120 -12.60 15.92 -15.42
C LEU A 120 -11.74 15.63 -16.64
N LYS A 121 -12.06 16.23 -17.79
CA LYS A 121 -11.30 16.01 -19.04
C LYS A 121 -9.85 16.47 -18.92
N ARG A 122 -9.61 17.60 -18.25
CA ARG A 122 -8.26 18.19 -18.12
C ARG A 122 -7.47 17.62 -16.94
N GLY A 123 -8.15 17.24 -15.86
CA GLY A 123 -7.56 16.62 -14.67
C GLY A 123 -7.32 15.11 -14.78
N GLY A 124 -7.35 14.52 -15.97
CA GLY A 124 -7.16 13.08 -16.17
C GLY A 124 -8.25 12.23 -15.50
N GLY A 125 -9.47 12.76 -15.39
CA GLY A 125 -10.58 12.14 -14.70
C GLY A 125 -10.72 12.54 -13.24
N ARG A 126 -9.92 13.47 -12.72
CA ARG A 126 -9.98 13.93 -11.32
C ARG A 126 -10.54 15.35 -11.23
N VAL A 127 -11.37 15.61 -10.22
CA VAL A 127 -11.87 16.95 -9.90
C VAL A 127 -11.92 17.13 -8.38
N SER A 128 -11.50 18.31 -7.92
CA SER A 128 -11.61 18.71 -6.52
C SER A 128 -12.51 19.94 -6.42
N VAL A 129 -13.48 19.90 -5.52
CA VAL A 129 -14.40 20.99 -5.26
C VAL A 129 -14.11 21.56 -3.89
N TYR A 130 -13.65 22.81 -3.86
CA TYR A 130 -13.39 23.53 -2.61
C TYR A 130 -14.66 24.25 -2.19
N VAL A 131 -15.14 23.93 -0.99
CA VAL A 131 -16.24 24.60 -0.33
C VAL A 131 -15.65 25.73 0.50
N LEU A 132 -15.84 26.96 0.04
CA LEU A 132 -15.35 28.13 0.77
C LEU A 132 -16.30 28.43 1.93
N PRO A 133 -15.80 28.49 3.18
CA PRO A 133 -16.61 28.85 4.33
C PRO A 133 -17.08 30.31 4.26
N ALA A 134 -18.14 30.62 5.00
CA ALA A 134 -18.66 31.99 5.10
C ALA A 134 -17.71 32.92 5.87
N ASP A 135 -16.92 32.37 6.80
CA ASP A 135 -15.92 33.11 7.59
C ASP A 135 -14.55 33.08 6.90
N GLU A 136 -13.92 34.24 6.73
CA GLU A 136 -12.67 34.44 5.97
C GLU A 136 -11.39 33.82 6.60
N GLY A 137 -11.52 32.88 7.54
CA GLY A 137 -10.38 32.24 8.22
C GLY A 137 -10.50 30.73 8.45
N ALA A 138 -11.61 30.09 8.07
CA ALA A 138 -11.75 28.64 8.20
C ALA A 138 -11.15 27.91 6.99
N GLU A 139 -10.56 26.73 7.22
CA GLU A 139 -10.04 25.91 6.13
C GLU A 139 -11.18 25.43 5.22
N PRO A 140 -11.02 25.52 3.90
CA PRO A 140 -12.04 25.08 2.96
C PRO A 140 -12.21 23.56 3.05
N THR A 141 -13.45 23.09 3.09
CA THR A 141 -13.73 21.66 2.99
C THR A 141 -13.54 21.23 1.53
N ILE A 142 -12.78 20.16 1.31
CA ILE A 142 -12.48 19.66 -0.03
C ILE A 142 -13.32 18.41 -0.30
N TRP A 143 -14.10 18.45 -1.37
CA TRP A 143 -14.80 17.29 -1.90
C TRP A 143 -14.11 16.82 -3.17
N ARG A 144 -13.58 15.61 -3.16
CA ARG A 144 -12.87 15.06 -4.31
C ARG A 144 -13.72 14.03 -5.02
N PHE A 145 -13.66 14.03 -6.34
CA PHE A 145 -14.38 13.10 -7.21
C PHE A 145 -13.44 12.61 -8.31
N SER A 146 -13.71 11.42 -8.83
CA SER A 146 -12.95 10.90 -9.95
C SER A 146 -13.74 9.95 -10.85
N THR A 147 -13.45 10.00 -12.15
CA THR A 147 -13.98 9.06 -13.13
C THR A 147 -13.13 7.78 -13.17
N GLY A 148 -13.77 6.66 -13.49
CA GLY A 148 -13.14 5.35 -13.46
C GLY A 148 -13.05 4.76 -12.05
N LEU A 149 -12.45 3.56 -11.95
CA LEU A 149 -12.24 2.88 -10.68
C LEU A 149 -11.03 3.47 -9.95
N HIS A 150 -11.22 4.67 -9.40
CA HIS A 150 -10.17 5.42 -8.72
C HIS A 150 -10.70 5.98 -7.39
N CYS A 151 -9.90 5.88 -6.33
CA CYS A 151 -10.21 6.52 -5.06
C CYS A 151 -9.55 7.90 -5.00
N PRO A 152 -10.32 9.00 -4.92
CA PRO A 152 -9.75 10.34 -4.97
C PRO A 152 -9.00 10.75 -3.68
N GLU A 153 -9.19 10.03 -2.57
CA GLU A 153 -8.52 10.30 -1.29
C GLU A 153 -7.16 9.57 -1.17
N SER A 154 -7.07 8.31 -1.57
CA SER A 154 -5.82 7.52 -1.55
C SER A 154 -4.99 7.64 -2.84
N ASP A 155 -5.56 8.23 -3.90
CA ASP A 155 -4.99 8.28 -5.26
C ASP A 155 -4.72 6.89 -5.88
N LEU A 156 -5.40 5.86 -5.37
CA LEU A 156 -5.29 4.50 -5.88
C LEU A 156 -6.25 4.26 -7.03
N ARG A 157 -5.70 3.68 -8.11
CA ARG A 157 -6.48 3.18 -9.24
C ARG A 157 -6.61 1.66 -9.18
N TYR A 158 -7.81 1.19 -9.50
CA TYR A 158 -8.20 -0.21 -9.50
C TYR A 158 -8.53 -0.67 -10.92
N ALA A 159 -8.37 -1.97 -11.15
CA ALA A 159 -8.75 -2.61 -12.41
C ALA A 159 -10.23 -3.01 -12.40
N ASP A 160 -10.82 -3.13 -13.58
CA ASP A 160 -12.17 -3.68 -13.72
C ASP A 160 -12.26 -5.09 -13.12
N PRO A 161 -13.35 -5.37 -12.37
CA PRO A 161 -13.51 -6.66 -11.73
C PRO A 161 -13.69 -7.75 -12.79
N GLN A 162 -12.69 -8.64 -12.88
CA GLN A 162 -12.71 -9.82 -13.76
C GLN A 162 -12.70 -11.10 -12.91
N PRO A 163 -13.34 -12.20 -13.35
CA PRO A 163 -13.33 -13.46 -12.60
C PRO A 163 -11.91 -13.98 -12.26
N ALA A 164 -10.92 -13.63 -13.08
CA ALA A 164 -9.51 -13.97 -12.87
C ALA A 164 -8.91 -13.29 -11.62
N LEU A 165 -9.35 -12.09 -11.25
CA LEU A 165 -8.91 -11.38 -10.04
C LEU A 165 -9.38 -12.08 -8.76
N PHE A 166 -10.49 -12.83 -8.83
CA PHE A 166 -11.02 -13.62 -7.71
C PHE A 166 -10.53 -15.07 -7.72
N SER A 167 -9.51 -15.39 -8.53
CA SER A 167 -8.98 -16.74 -8.68
C SER A 167 -7.57 -16.86 -8.10
N PHE A 168 -7.44 -17.62 -7.02
CA PHE A 168 -6.14 -17.99 -6.45
C PHE A 168 -5.25 -18.83 -7.40
N ASN A 169 -5.84 -19.43 -8.45
CA ASN A 169 -5.10 -20.15 -9.48
C ASN A 169 -4.58 -19.23 -10.60
N SER A 170 -4.95 -17.95 -10.61
CA SER A 170 -4.51 -16.97 -11.61
C SER A 170 -3.42 -16.10 -11.01
N ALA A 171 -2.36 -15.81 -11.76
CA ALA A 171 -1.35 -14.84 -11.33
C ALA A 171 -1.95 -13.45 -11.03
N TYR A 172 -3.08 -13.11 -11.64
CA TYR A 172 -3.79 -11.84 -11.41
C TYR A 172 -4.53 -11.77 -10.07
N GLY A 173 -5.00 -12.90 -9.53
CA GLY A 173 -5.79 -12.96 -8.29
C GLY A 173 -5.08 -13.67 -7.13
N ALA A 174 -3.94 -14.29 -7.39
CA ALA A 174 -3.15 -14.98 -6.39
C ALA A 174 -2.40 -13.98 -5.50
N CYS A 175 -2.38 -14.23 -4.19
CA CYS A 175 -1.54 -13.49 -3.26
C CYS A 175 -0.06 -13.59 -3.64
N ASP A 176 0.67 -12.47 -3.65
CA ASP A 176 2.09 -12.43 -4.03
C ASP A 176 2.99 -13.26 -3.10
N THR A 177 2.63 -13.36 -1.83
CA THR A 177 3.42 -14.06 -0.81
C THR A 177 3.27 -15.57 -0.92
N CYS A 178 2.02 -16.07 -0.96
CA CYS A 178 1.75 -17.52 -0.97
C CYS A 178 1.44 -18.07 -2.35
N ARG A 179 1.43 -17.24 -3.41
CA ARG A 179 1.13 -17.63 -4.80
C ARG A 179 -0.17 -18.43 -4.95
N GLY A 180 -1.17 -18.11 -4.12
CA GLY A 180 -2.48 -18.76 -4.14
C GLY A 180 -2.58 -20.08 -3.36
N PHE A 181 -1.51 -20.54 -2.71
CA PHE A 181 -1.55 -21.76 -1.90
C PHE A 181 -2.26 -21.58 -0.54
N GLY A 182 -2.49 -20.34 -0.10
CA GLY A 182 -3.08 -20.03 1.21
C GLY A 182 -2.19 -20.36 2.41
N ARG A 183 -0.96 -20.80 2.17
CA ARG A 183 0.06 -21.13 3.19
C ARG A 183 1.45 -20.82 2.66
N VAL A 184 2.37 -20.50 3.57
CA VAL A 184 3.79 -20.30 3.29
C VAL A 184 4.61 -21.32 4.06
N ILE A 185 5.75 -21.74 3.50
CA ILE A 185 6.67 -22.63 4.20
C ILE A 185 7.41 -21.79 5.24
N GLY A 186 7.22 -22.13 6.51
CA GLY A 186 7.93 -21.53 7.65
C GLY A 186 8.64 -22.61 8.47
N VAL A 187 9.52 -22.17 9.35
CA VAL A 187 10.15 -23.05 10.35
C VAL A 187 9.29 -23.02 11.62
N ASP A 188 8.81 -24.18 12.03
CA ASP A 188 8.12 -24.35 13.30
C ASP A 188 9.16 -24.59 14.40
N LEU A 189 9.31 -23.61 15.29
CA LEU A 189 10.26 -23.70 16.40
C LEU A 189 9.92 -24.80 17.41
N GLY A 190 8.66 -25.20 17.53
CA GLY A 190 8.26 -26.34 18.37
C GLY A 190 8.75 -27.68 17.80
N LEU A 191 8.95 -27.77 16.48
CA LEU A 191 9.60 -28.94 15.86
C LEU A 191 11.13 -28.88 15.92
N VAL A 192 11.70 -27.67 15.96
CA VAL A 192 13.15 -27.44 16.09
C VAL A 192 13.63 -27.66 17.53
N ILE A 193 12.84 -27.22 18.51
CA ILE A 193 13.15 -27.29 19.96
C ILE A 193 11.94 -27.93 20.66
N PRO A 194 11.78 -29.27 20.52
CA PRO A 194 10.61 -29.96 21.06
C PRO A 194 10.62 -30.10 22.59
N ASP A 195 11.81 -30.02 23.22
CA ASP A 195 12.00 -30.18 24.65
C ASP A 195 12.72 -28.96 25.22
N GLU A 196 11.93 -28.01 25.73
CA GLU A 196 12.44 -26.74 26.28
C GLU A 196 13.16 -26.90 27.63
N ARG A 197 13.14 -28.09 28.24
CA ARG A 197 13.87 -28.37 29.48
C ARG A 197 15.35 -28.67 29.23
N LYS A 198 15.71 -28.97 27.98
CA LYS A 198 17.10 -29.22 27.60
C LYS A 198 17.87 -27.91 27.51
N THR A 199 19.15 -28.00 27.84
CA THR A 199 20.11 -26.90 27.65
C THR A 199 20.63 -26.92 26.22
N LEU A 200 21.28 -25.84 25.77
CA LEU A 200 21.97 -25.84 24.48
C LEU A 200 23.05 -26.93 24.42
N ARG A 201 23.74 -27.20 25.55
CA ARG A 201 24.75 -28.24 25.66
C ARG A 201 24.17 -29.65 25.53
N ASP A 202 22.98 -29.88 26.07
CA ASP A 202 22.28 -31.17 26.02
C ASP A 202 21.49 -31.38 24.72
N GLY A 203 21.70 -30.49 23.75
CA GLY A 203 21.14 -30.63 22.41
C GLY A 203 19.66 -30.26 22.31
N ALA A 204 19.26 -29.14 22.91
CA ALA A 204 17.90 -28.60 22.77
C ALA A 204 17.47 -28.41 21.31
N ILE A 205 18.41 -28.09 20.40
CA ILE A 205 18.14 -27.89 18.97
C ILE A 205 18.22 -29.23 18.23
N LYS A 206 17.04 -29.83 17.99
CA LYS A 206 16.89 -31.18 17.41
C LYS A 206 17.59 -31.35 16.05
N PRO A 207 17.46 -30.42 15.06
CA PRO A 207 18.11 -30.61 13.76
C PRO A 207 19.64 -30.74 13.81
N MET A 208 20.28 -30.13 14.81
CA MET A 208 21.74 -30.14 14.97
C MET A 208 22.28 -31.43 15.63
N GLN A 209 21.41 -32.28 16.18
CA GLN A 209 21.82 -33.51 16.89
C GLN A 209 22.12 -34.69 15.95
N THR A 210 21.86 -34.54 14.64
CA THR A 210 22.16 -35.60 13.67
C THR A 210 23.64 -35.55 13.26
N PRO A 211 24.27 -36.69 12.86
CA PRO A 211 25.68 -36.73 12.50
C PRO A 211 26.08 -35.73 11.40
N ALA A 212 25.16 -35.46 10.47
CA ALA A 212 25.38 -34.52 9.36
C ALA A 212 25.47 -33.04 9.80
N TRP A 213 24.98 -32.71 11.00
CA TRP A 213 24.89 -31.34 11.50
C TRP A 213 25.65 -31.13 12.81
N LYS A 214 26.52 -32.07 13.18
CA LYS A 214 27.33 -32.01 14.41
C LYS A 214 28.24 -30.78 14.45
N GLU A 215 28.83 -30.41 13.32
CA GLU A 215 29.66 -29.20 13.20
C GLU A 215 28.87 -27.93 13.57
N CYS A 216 27.57 -27.88 13.26
CA CYS A 216 26.71 -26.75 13.63
C CYS A 216 26.47 -26.67 15.13
N GLN A 217 26.36 -27.81 15.81
CA GLN A 217 26.29 -27.87 17.27
C GLN A 217 27.60 -27.39 17.91
N ASP A 218 28.75 -27.80 17.36
CA ASP A 218 30.06 -27.38 17.85
C ASP A 218 30.29 -25.87 17.67
N ASP A 219 29.91 -25.34 16.51
CA ASP A 219 29.95 -23.90 16.22
C ASP A 219 29.02 -23.11 17.14
N LEU A 220 27.77 -23.56 17.33
CA LEU A 220 26.83 -22.93 18.25
C LEU A 220 27.45 -22.83 19.65
N MET A 221 28.06 -23.91 20.13
CA MET A 221 28.69 -23.94 21.46
C MET A 221 29.90 -23.01 21.57
N ARG A 222 30.65 -22.84 20.49
CA ARG A 222 31.80 -21.92 20.40
C ARG A 222 31.36 -20.46 20.40
N TYR A 223 30.40 -20.11 19.53
CA TYR A 223 29.94 -18.72 19.40
C TYR A 223 29.06 -18.30 20.57
N ALA A 224 28.28 -19.21 21.15
CA ALA A 224 27.55 -18.93 22.39
C ALA A 224 28.50 -18.55 23.52
N ALA A 225 29.67 -19.19 23.62
CA ALA A 225 30.67 -18.80 24.61
C ALA A 225 31.28 -17.41 24.34
N ALA A 226 31.48 -17.05 23.07
CA ALA A 226 32.01 -15.73 22.69
C ALA A 226 31.00 -14.59 22.87
N ALA A 227 29.70 -14.88 22.72
CA ALA A 227 28.60 -13.93 22.86
C ALA A 227 27.94 -13.95 24.26
N ASP A 228 28.58 -14.61 25.23
CA ASP A 228 28.09 -14.75 26.62
C ASP A 228 26.67 -15.32 26.75
N ILE A 229 26.31 -16.23 25.84
CA ILE A 229 25.03 -16.94 25.85
C ILE A 229 25.14 -18.15 26.77
N PRO A 230 24.22 -18.31 27.75
CA PRO A 230 24.27 -19.42 28.70
C PRO A 230 24.01 -20.75 27.99
N ARG A 231 24.96 -21.68 28.09
CA ARG A 231 24.89 -23.00 27.44
C ARG A 231 24.31 -24.11 28.33
N GLY A 232 24.27 -23.87 29.64
CA GLY A 232 23.79 -24.82 30.66
C GLY A 232 22.45 -24.42 31.28
N THR A 233 21.82 -23.37 30.78
CA THR A 233 20.47 -22.96 31.20
C THR A 233 19.45 -23.67 30.31
N PRO A 234 18.38 -24.25 30.88
CA PRO A 234 17.27 -24.79 30.11
C PRO A 234 16.70 -23.75 29.14
N TRP A 235 16.30 -24.17 27.93
CA TRP A 235 15.77 -23.26 26.91
C TRP A 235 14.59 -22.40 27.41
N ALA A 236 13.72 -22.98 28.23
CA ALA A 236 12.58 -22.29 28.83
C ALA A 236 12.99 -21.13 29.76
N GLU A 237 14.15 -21.24 30.42
CA GLU A 237 14.67 -20.26 31.38
C GLU A 237 15.55 -19.18 30.73
N MET A 238 15.89 -19.33 29.44
CA MET A 238 16.65 -18.32 28.71
C MET A 238 15.85 -17.03 28.53
N THR A 239 16.52 -15.89 28.43
CA THR A 239 15.85 -14.63 28.11
C THR A 239 15.44 -14.59 26.64
N GLU A 240 14.47 -13.74 26.30
CA GLU A 240 14.02 -13.58 24.91
C GLU A 240 15.16 -13.14 23.98
N ALA A 241 16.04 -12.25 24.46
CA ALA A 241 17.23 -11.82 23.72
C ALA A 241 18.21 -12.99 23.46
N GLN A 242 18.42 -13.87 24.44
CA GLN A 242 19.27 -15.05 24.29
C GLN A 242 18.67 -16.06 23.31
N ARG A 243 17.35 -16.33 23.40
CA ARG A 243 16.65 -17.19 22.43
C ARG A 243 16.71 -16.61 21.02
N ASN A 244 16.51 -15.30 20.90
CA ASN A 244 16.57 -14.59 19.62
C ASN A 244 17.97 -14.70 18.99
N TRP A 245 19.03 -14.56 19.77
CA TRP A 245 20.40 -14.76 19.30
C TRP A 245 20.62 -16.19 18.79
N VAL A 246 20.08 -17.21 19.46
CA VAL A 246 20.19 -18.60 19.00
C VAL A 246 19.40 -18.87 17.71
N ILE A 247 18.20 -18.30 17.58
CA ILE A 247 17.31 -18.52 16.42
C ILE A 247 17.79 -17.73 15.20
N ASN A 248 18.10 -16.44 15.38
CA ASN A 248 18.36 -15.49 14.30
C ASN A 248 19.85 -15.14 14.13
N GLY A 249 20.71 -15.57 15.06
CA GLY A 249 22.15 -15.30 15.05
C GLY A 249 22.53 -13.96 15.65
N ASP A 250 23.83 -13.65 15.59
CA ASP A 250 24.40 -12.40 16.12
C ASP A 250 24.13 -11.21 15.17
N PRO A 251 23.46 -10.14 15.62
CA PRO A 251 23.20 -8.95 14.80
C PRO A 251 24.46 -8.18 14.39
N ALA A 252 25.57 -8.31 15.12
CA ALA A 252 26.85 -7.66 14.80
C ALA A 252 27.64 -8.37 13.67
N PHE A 253 27.17 -9.52 13.20
CA PHE A 253 27.83 -10.29 12.14
C PHE A 253 27.60 -9.68 10.75
N LYS A 254 28.64 -9.09 10.14
CA LYS A 254 28.59 -8.54 8.77
C LYS A 254 28.79 -9.64 7.71
N ARG A 255 27.87 -9.71 6.73
CA ARG A 255 27.95 -10.63 5.56
C ARG A 255 29.21 -10.33 4.73
N GLY A 256 30.18 -11.25 4.76
CA GLY A 256 31.44 -11.14 4.01
C GLY A 256 32.55 -12.13 4.43
N GLY A 257 32.44 -12.76 5.61
CA GLY A 257 33.37 -13.79 6.08
C GLY A 257 32.83 -15.21 5.93
N TRP A 258 32.80 -15.77 4.72
CA TRP A 258 32.27 -17.12 4.44
C TRP A 258 33.04 -18.26 5.13
N ASN A 259 34.22 -17.97 5.69
CA ASN A 259 35.04 -18.91 6.47
C ASN A 259 34.70 -18.93 7.98
N LYS A 260 33.67 -18.21 8.42
CA LYS A 260 33.21 -18.16 9.83
C LYS A 260 31.68 -18.30 9.88
N GLN A 261 31.13 -19.43 9.46
CA GLN A 261 29.69 -19.64 9.49
C GLN A 261 29.20 -19.79 10.94
N CYS A 262 28.32 -18.87 11.38
CA CYS A 262 27.30 -19.19 12.37
C CYS A 262 26.13 -19.83 11.61
N THR A 263 25.83 -21.10 11.88
CA THR A 263 24.63 -21.75 11.34
C THR A 263 23.45 -21.45 12.28
N ALA A 264 22.66 -20.45 11.92
CA ALA A 264 21.34 -20.27 12.51
C ALA A 264 20.46 -21.50 12.18
N ALA A 265 19.55 -21.86 13.09
CA ALA A 265 18.62 -22.99 12.94
C ALA A 265 17.66 -22.86 11.73
N THR A 266 17.66 -21.71 11.05
CA THR A 266 16.88 -21.37 9.86
C THR A 266 17.81 -21.22 8.64
N ARG A 267 18.41 -22.32 8.18
CA ARG A 267 19.05 -22.35 6.85
C ARG A 267 17.93 -22.42 5.79
N PRO A 268 17.71 -21.41 4.94
CA PRO A 268 16.82 -21.58 3.80
C PRO A 268 17.40 -22.65 2.88
N ALA A 269 16.54 -23.54 2.38
CA ALA A 269 16.93 -24.56 1.42
C ALA A 269 17.70 -23.91 0.25
N LYS A 270 18.81 -24.54 -0.14
CA LYS A 270 19.65 -24.16 -1.27
C LYS A 270 18.73 -23.99 -2.51
N PRO A 271 18.77 -22.86 -3.24
CA PRO A 271 18.03 -22.76 -4.49
C PRO A 271 18.55 -23.85 -5.44
N ALA A 272 17.63 -24.69 -5.92
CA ALA A 272 17.93 -25.62 -7.01
C ALA A 272 18.45 -24.79 -8.18
N ALA A 273 19.60 -25.19 -8.73
CA ALA A 273 20.19 -24.56 -9.89
C ALA A 273 19.15 -24.53 -11.02
N ALA A 274 18.91 -23.34 -11.57
CA ALA A 274 18.15 -23.20 -12.80
C ALA A 274 18.92 -23.91 -13.92
N PRO A 275 18.29 -24.80 -14.71
CA PRO A 275 18.87 -25.25 -15.96
C PRO A 275 18.90 -24.07 -16.96
N ALA A 276 19.97 -24.01 -17.74
CA ALA A 276 20.24 -23.02 -18.78
C ALA A 276 19.14 -22.94 -19.85
#